data_AF-W9Y4T9-F1
#
_entry.id   AF-W9Y4T9-F1
#
_cell.length_a   1.000
_cell.length_b   1.000
_cell.length_c   1.000
_cell.angle_alpha   90.00
_cell.angle_beta   90.00
_cell.angle_gamma   90.00
#
_symmetry.space_group_name_H-M   'P 1'
#
loop_
_entity.id
_entity.type
_entity.pdbx_description
1 polymer ?
#
loop_
_entity_poly.entity_id
_entity_poly.type
_entity_poly.pdbx_seq_one_letter_code
_entity_poly.pdbx_strand_id
1 'polypeptide(L)'
;MSLFKTVQSLIDKDDSTPIQLTLGSRKLKPGEHIPKGEARATPTLSWPAAAPGQKYLVVSIDLDAPFPSFAPLSPVLHWIQGGLELDTTKNALTSSDPVLVAWAPPGPPGISGPHRYIFLLYHQPAGFTPSLFAKEKGWGIRDRIKWDQSKFEREANLGHAVAATYFLSN
;
A
#
# COMPACT_ATOMS: atom_id res chain seq x y z
N MET A 1 -18.42 -0.36 2.94
CA MET A 1 -17.55 -1.10 3.88
C MET A 1 -16.32 -0.25 4.14
N SER A 2 -15.77 -0.19 5.36
CA SER A 2 -14.55 0.60 5.62
C SER A 2 -13.31 -0.07 5.01
N LEU A 3 -12.29 0.70 4.63
CA LEU A 3 -11.05 0.17 4.05
C LEU A 3 -10.42 -0.94 4.91
N PHE A 4 -10.38 -0.74 6.23
CA PHE A 4 -9.79 -1.75 7.13
C PHE A 4 -10.61 -3.05 7.16
N LYS A 5 -11.94 -2.99 7.06
CA LYS A 5 -12.76 -4.21 6.96
C LYS A 5 -12.46 -4.97 5.66
N THR A 6 -12.22 -4.27 4.55
CA THR A 6 -11.76 -4.90 3.29
C THR A 6 -10.42 -5.58 3.47
N VAL A 7 -9.45 -4.90 4.07
CA VAL A 7 -8.12 -5.47 4.36
C VAL A 7 -8.24 -6.74 5.22
N GLN A 8 -8.99 -6.67 6.32
CA GLN A 8 -9.20 -7.80 7.21
C GLN A 8 -9.85 -8.98 6.48
N SER A 9 -10.89 -8.73 5.66
CA SER A 9 -11.54 -9.78 4.87
C SER A 9 -10.63 -10.43 3.82
N LEU A 10 -9.63 -9.70 3.31
CA LEU A 10 -8.66 -10.21 2.34
C LEU A 10 -7.50 -10.97 3.00
N ILE A 11 -7.28 -10.79 4.30
CA ILE A 11 -6.28 -11.51 5.10
C ILE A 11 -6.89 -12.77 5.70
N ASP A 12 -8.13 -12.70 6.18
CA ASP A 12 -8.79 -13.76 6.95
C ASP A 12 -9.55 -14.76 6.08
N LYS A 13 -9.60 -14.57 4.75
CA LYS A 13 -10.32 -15.49 3.86
C LYS A 13 -9.63 -16.86 3.88
N ASP A 14 -10.41 -17.92 4.10
CA ASP A 14 -9.94 -19.29 4.40
C ASP A 14 -9.02 -19.96 3.34
N ASP A 15 -8.75 -19.31 2.21
CA ASP A 15 -7.78 -19.75 1.18
C ASP A 15 -6.90 -18.60 0.65
N SER A 16 -6.92 -17.43 1.30
CA SER A 16 -6.08 -16.31 0.89
C SER A 16 -4.66 -16.47 1.43
N THR A 17 -3.67 -16.43 0.54
CA THR A 17 -2.31 -16.07 0.95
C THR A 17 -2.22 -14.55 1.01
N PRO A 18 -2.09 -13.93 2.19
CA PRO A 18 -1.92 -12.48 2.28
C PRO A 18 -0.62 -12.06 1.59
N ILE A 19 -0.52 -10.78 1.27
CA ILE A 19 0.71 -10.22 0.75
C ILE A 19 1.79 -10.34 1.83
N GLN A 20 2.95 -10.86 1.47
CA GLN A 20 4.12 -10.83 2.31
C GLN A 20 4.83 -9.50 2.10
N LEU A 21 4.93 -8.70 3.15
CA LEU A 21 5.55 -7.39 3.13
C LEU A 21 6.96 -7.47 3.69
N THR A 22 7.92 -6.86 2.99
CA THR A 22 9.29 -6.69 3.47
C THR A 22 9.67 -5.21 3.48
N LEU A 23 10.19 -4.73 4.61
CA LEU A 23 10.77 -3.40 4.78
C LEU A 23 12.25 -3.57 5.14
N GLY A 24 13.15 -3.22 4.21
CA GLY A 24 14.58 -3.47 4.38
C GLY A 24 14.86 -4.97 4.47
N SER A 25 15.42 -5.44 5.58
CA SER A 25 15.64 -6.86 5.85
C SER A 25 14.50 -7.54 6.63
N ARG A 26 13.50 -6.78 7.09
CA ARG A 26 12.41 -7.32 7.92
C ARG A 26 11.22 -7.75 7.08
N LYS A 27 10.93 -9.05 7.10
CA LYS A 27 9.69 -9.63 6.58
C LYS A 27 8.62 -9.58 7.67
N LEU A 28 7.52 -8.88 7.41
CA LEU A 28 6.47 -8.61 8.37
C LEU A 28 5.28 -9.55 8.19
N LYS A 29 4.70 -9.97 9.32
CA LYS A 29 3.37 -10.58 9.34
C LYS A 29 2.29 -9.50 9.32
N PRO A 30 1.08 -9.79 8.80
CA PRO A 30 -0.04 -8.87 8.91
C PRO A 30 -0.26 -8.43 10.37
N GLY A 31 -0.34 -7.11 10.59
CA GLY A 31 -0.51 -6.50 11.91
C GLY A 31 0.73 -6.46 12.80
N GLU A 32 1.89 -6.93 12.33
CA GLU A 32 3.14 -6.84 13.08
C GLU A 32 3.54 -5.37 13.30
N HIS A 33 4.07 -5.08 14.48
CA HIS A 33 4.63 -3.76 14.80
C HIS A 33 6.08 -3.65 14.31
N ILE A 34 6.38 -2.53 13.67
CA ILE A 34 7.73 -2.13 13.31
C ILE A 34 7.97 -0.66 13.72
N PRO A 35 9.07 -0.33 14.42
CA PRO A 35 9.40 1.06 14.74
C PRO A 35 9.53 1.92 13.47
N LYS A 36 9.04 3.17 13.50
CA LYS A 36 9.08 4.03 12.28
C LYS A 36 10.48 4.23 11.69
N GLY A 37 11.52 4.17 12.53
CA GLY A 37 12.92 4.27 12.10
C GLY A 37 13.38 3.08 11.23
N GLU A 38 12.78 1.91 11.41
CA GLU A 38 13.06 0.70 10.63
C GLU A 38 12.18 0.59 9.37
N ALA A 39 11.03 1.29 9.34
CA ALA A 39 10.09 1.29 8.22
C ALA A 39 10.44 2.29 7.09
N ARG A 40 11.71 2.74 7.00
CA ARG A 40 12.15 3.77 6.04
C ARG A 40 12.40 3.25 4.63
N ALA A 41 12.82 2.00 4.50
CA ALA A 41 13.07 1.40 3.19
C ALA A 41 11.77 1.27 2.39
N THR A 42 11.85 1.42 1.06
CA THR A 42 10.72 1.19 0.18
C THR A 42 10.20 -0.25 0.35
N PRO A 43 8.88 -0.45 0.50
CA PRO A 43 8.28 -1.77 0.60
C PRO A 43 8.62 -2.69 -0.58
N THR A 44 8.95 -3.94 -0.28
CA THR A 44 8.95 -5.03 -1.26
C THR A 44 7.80 -5.97 -0.92
N LEU A 45 7.00 -6.32 -1.93
CA LEU A 45 5.88 -7.23 -1.78
C LEU A 45 6.19 -8.56 -2.45
N SER A 46 5.77 -9.66 -1.84
CA SER A 46 5.63 -10.93 -2.54
C SER A 46 4.25 -11.51 -2.26
N TRP A 47 3.69 -12.20 -3.25
CA TRP A 47 2.37 -12.77 -3.15
C TRP A 47 2.36 -14.13 -3.85
N PRO A 48 2.19 -15.24 -3.09
CA PRO A 48 2.27 -16.59 -3.66
C PRO A 48 1.25 -16.86 -4.78
N ALA A 49 0.10 -16.19 -4.74
CA ALA A 49 -0.93 -16.31 -5.76
C ALA A 49 -0.75 -15.34 -6.95
N ALA A 50 0.39 -14.64 -7.03
CA ALA A 50 0.70 -13.81 -8.19
C ALA A 50 0.92 -14.68 -9.44
N ALA A 51 0.24 -14.32 -10.53
CA ALA A 51 0.34 -15.03 -11.79
C ALA A 51 1.48 -14.47 -12.66
N PRO A 52 2.29 -15.30 -13.31
CA PRO A 52 3.27 -14.84 -14.30
C PRO A 52 2.61 -14.05 -15.43
N GLY A 53 3.23 -12.94 -15.84
CA GLY A 53 2.71 -12.06 -16.91
C GLY A 53 1.52 -11.19 -16.50
N GLN A 54 0.99 -11.32 -15.28
CA GLN A 54 -0.04 -10.43 -14.76
C GLN A 54 0.60 -9.19 -14.13
N LYS A 55 0.14 -8.01 -14.56
CA LYS A 55 0.49 -6.73 -13.93
C LYS A 55 -0.40 -6.43 -12.74
N TYR A 56 0.21 -5.89 -11.70
CA TYR A 56 -0.43 -5.47 -10.47
C TYR A 56 -0.13 -4.00 -10.17
N LEU A 57 -1.01 -3.41 -9.36
CA LEU A 57 -0.85 -2.08 -8.79
C LEU A 57 -1.04 -2.18 -7.27
N VAL A 58 -0.17 -1.52 -6.52
CA VAL A 58 -0.28 -1.41 -5.06
C VAL A 58 -0.62 0.01 -4.65
N VAL A 59 -1.47 0.14 -3.63
CA VAL A 59 -1.69 1.38 -2.88
C VAL A 59 -1.42 1.13 -1.40
N SER A 60 -0.63 2.02 -0.76
CA SER A 60 -0.44 2.03 0.69
C SER A 60 -1.02 3.28 1.34
N ILE A 61 -1.73 3.11 2.45
CA ILE A 61 -2.51 4.16 3.12
C ILE A 61 -2.34 4.05 4.63
N ASP A 62 -2.12 5.19 5.30
CA ASP A 62 -2.24 5.33 6.77
C ASP A 62 -3.68 5.71 7.12
N LEU A 63 -4.32 4.91 7.97
CA LEU A 63 -5.71 5.10 8.37
C LEU A 63 -5.88 5.96 9.63
N ASP A 64 -4.79 6.33 10.31
CA ASP A 64 -4.84 6.77 11.71
C ASP A 64 -4.16 8.13 11.96
N ALA A 65 -3.87 8.91 10.93
CA ALA A 65 -3.21 10.21 11.05
C ALA A 65 -4.12 11.34 11.60
N PRO A 66 -3.65 12.15 12.57
CA PRO A 66 -2.37 12.06 13.26
C PRO A 66 -2.39 11.14 14.49
N PHE A 67 -3.56 10.72 14.98
CA PHE A 67 -3.73 9.80 16.11
C PHE A 67 -4.83 8.78 15.81
N PRO A 68 -4.66 7.48 16.16
CA PRO A 68 -5.72 6.47 15.96
C PRO A 68 -7.04 6.80 16.67
N SER A 69 -6.99 7.51 17.80
CA SER A 69 -8.17 7.95 18.55
C SER A 69 -8.86 9.18 17.96
N PHE A 70 -8.16 9.97 17.14
CA PHE A 70 -8.69 11.15 16.48
C PHE A 70 -7.88 11.45 15.22
N ALA A 71 -8.42 11.03 14.06
CA ALA A 71 -7.68 10.97 12.80
C ALA A 71 -8.22 11.92 11.70
N PRO A 72 -8.27 13.25 11.89
CA PRO A 72 -8.83 14.20 10.91
C PRO A 72 -8.00 14.36 9.62
N LEU A 73 -6.77 13.82 9.58
CA LEU A 73 -5.91 13.87 8.39
C LEU A 73 -6.02 12.59 7.55
N SER A 74 -6.61 11.55 8.10
CA SER A 74 -6.81 10.27 7.42
C SER A 74 -7.88 10.33 6.32
N PRO A 75 -7.79 9.41 5.35
CA PRO A 75 -6.66 8.52 5.09
C PRO A 75 -5.46 9.29 4.52
N VAL A 76 -4.23 8.85 4.75
CA VAL A 76 -3.03 9.47 4.16
C VAL A 76 -2.39 8.52 3.16
N LEU A 77 -2.10 9.00 1.95
CA LEU A 77 -1.46 8.19 0.91
C LEU A 77 0.05 8.07 1.15
N HIS A 78 0.54 6.83 1.28
CA HIS A 78 1.95 6.54 1.52
C HIS A 78 2.68 6.07 0.27
N TRP A 79 2.05 5.28 -0.61
CA TRP A 79 2.70 4.75 -1.82
C TRP A 79 1.71 4.32 -2.88
N ILE A 80 2.08 4.53 -4.14
CA ILE A 80 1.45 3.92 -5.31
C ILE A 80 2.57 3.48 -6.26
N GLN A 81 2.55 2.20 -6.62
CA GLN A 81 3.40 1.63 -7.66
C GLN A 81 2.53 0.77 -8.58
N GLY A 82 2.54 1.11 -9.87
CA GLY A 82 1.98 0.28 -10.93
C GLY A 82 3.05 -0.62 -11.55
N GLY A 83 2.63 -1.44 -12.50
CA GLY A 83 3.52 -2.28 -13.31
C GLY A 83 4.28 -3.32 -12.49
N LEU A 84 3.72 -3.76 -11.37
CA LEU A 84 4.30 -4.82 -10.55
C LEU A 84 4.05 -6.17 -11.20
N GLU A 85 5.09 -6.94 -11.45
CA GLU A 85 5.03 -8.29 -12.00
C GLU A 85 5.83 -9.27 -11.12
N LEU A 86 5.44 -10.54 -11.15
CA LEU A 86 6.18 -11.58 -10.43
C LEU A 86 7.57 -11.79 -11.06
N ASP A 87 8.60 -11.41 -10.31
CA ASP A 87 9.98 -11.82 -10.57
C ASP A 87 10.24 -13.15 -9.86
N THR A 88 10.23 -14.24 -10.63
CA THR A 88 10.43 -15.61 -10.10
C THR A 88 11.82 -15.84 -9.53
N THR A 89 12.81 -15.03 -9.93
CA THR A 89 14.19 -15.16 -9.41
C THR A 89 14.31 -14.56 -8.01
N LYS A 90 13.58 -13.48 -7.74
CA LYS A 90 13.54 -12.81 -6.43
C LYS A 90 12.41 -13.28 -5.54
N ASN A 91 11.47 -14.05 -6.09
CA ASN A 91 10.21 -14.43 -5.44
C ASN A 91 9.49 -13.19 -4.88
N ALA A 92 9.39 -12.13 -5.69
CA ALA A 92 8.85 -10.84 -5.31
C ALA A 92 8.14 -10.16 -6.49
N LEU A 93 7.23 -9.25 -6.17
CA LEU A 93 6.64 -8.33 -7.14
C LEU A 93 7.61 -7.17 -7.37
N THR A 94 8.03 -6.99 -8.61
CA THR A 94 8.96 -5.92 -9.01
C THR A 94 8.38 -5.12 -10.16
N SER A 95 8.81 -3.87 -10.30
CA SER A 95 8.40 -3.02 -11.40
C SER A 95 9.59 -2.27 -11.98
N SER A 96 9.63 -2.19 -13.31
CA SER A 96 10.52 -1.28 -14.04
C SER A 96 9.86 0.08 -14.32
N ASP A 97 8.57 0.23 -14.03
CA ASP A 97 7.80 1.43 -14.33
C ASP A 97 8.13 2.54 -13.32
N PRO A 98 8.11 3.82 -13.74
CA PRO A 98 8.29 4.94 -12.82
C PRO A 98 7.29 4.89 -11.66
N VAL A 99 7.78 5.14 -10.45
CA VAL A 99 6.91 5.21 -9.26
C VAL A 99 5.92 6.37 -9.38
N LEU A 100 4.65 6.10 -9.11
CA LEU A 100 3.58 7.09 -9.19
C LEU A 100 3.59 8.02 -7.99
N VAL A 101 3.63 7.40 -6.81
CA VAL A 101 3.69 8.09 -5.52
C VAL A 101 4.74 7.39 -4.70
N ALA A 102 5.93 8.00 -4.58
CA ALA A 102 7.04 7.40 -3.83
C ALA A 102 6.65 7.10 -2.38
N TRP A 103 7.25 6.03 -1.82
CA TRP A 103 7.06 5.65 -0.42
C TRP A 103 7.39 6.82 0.50
N ALA A 104 6.38 7.27 1.24
CA ALA A 104 6.57 8.11 2.40
C ALA A 104 6.67 7.18 3.62
N PRO A 105 7.80 7.13 4.34
CA PRO A 105 7.91 6.33 5.56
C PRO A 105 6.89 6.75 6.64
N PRO A 106 6.55 5.86 7.59
CA PRO A 106 5.76 6.23 8.75
C PRO A 106 6.33 7.45 9.46
N GLY A 107 5.46 8.43 9.72
CA GLY A 107 5.81 9.66 10.42
C GLY A 107 4.83 10.08 11.50
N PRO A 108 4.22 9.16 12.28
CA PRO A 108 3.27 9.56 13.30
C PRO A 108 3.96 10.36 14.42
N PRO A 109 3.23 11.25 15.10
CA PRO A 109 3.74 12.04 16.22
C PRO A 109 4.31 11.14 17.33
N GLY A 110 5.34 11.60 18.04
CA GLY A 110 6.01 10.80 19.09
C GLY A 110 5.09 10.37 20.26
N ILE A 111 4.01 11.09 20.50
CA ILE A 111 2.99 10.75 21.52
C ILE A 111 1.85 9.88 20.97
N SER A 112 1.87 9.56 19.67
CA SER A 112 0.82 8.76 19.04
C SER A 112 0.99 7.27 19.34
N GLY A 113 -0.13 6.56 19.44
CA GLY A 113 -0.14 5.10 19.37
C GLY A 113 0.23 4.60 17.97
N PRO A 114 0.38 3.28 17.77
CA PRO A 114 0.69 2.72 16.45
C PRO A 114 -0.42 3.00 15.42
N HIS A 115 -0.04 3.48 14.25
CA HIS A 115 -0.92 3.67 13.10
C HIS A 115 -0.99 2.40 12.24
N ARG A 116 -2.13 2.16 11.58
CA ARG A 116 -2.32 1.09 10.60
C ARG A 116 -1.93 1.56 9.20
N TYR A 117 -0.82 1.02 8.71
CA TYR A 117 -0.36 1.19 7.32
C TYR A 117 -0.84 0.01 6.49
N ILE A 118 -1.92 0.20 5.74
CA ILE A 118 -2.49 -0.84 4.89
C ILE A 118 -1.83 -0.87 3.52
N PHE A 119 -1.83 -2.04 2.89
CA PHE A 119 -1.40 -2.28 1.52
C PHE A 119 -2.52 -3.03 0.79
N LEU A 120 -2.98 -2.46 -0.31
CA LEU A 120 -4.01 -3.02 -1.17
C LEU A 120 -3.37 -3.32 -2.53
N LEU A 121 -3.46 -4.57 -2.99
CA LEU A 121 -2.97 -5.00 -4.29
C LEU A 121 -4.16 -5.22 -5.23
N TYR A 122 -4.04 -4.71 -6.45
CA TYR A 122 -5.06 -4.77 -7.50
C TYR A 122 -4.46 -5.41 -8.75
N HIS A 123 -5.30 -6.06 -9.55
CA HIS A 123 -4.95 -6.25 -10.96
C HIS A 123 -4.84 -4.89 -11.63
N GLN A 124 -3.75 -4.64 -12.35
CA GLN A 124 -3.60 -3.42 -13.13
C GLN A 124 -4.42 -3.54 -14.42
N PRO A 125 -5.32 -2.59 -14.72
CA PRO A 125 -6.11 -2.62 -15.95
C PRO A 125 -5.25 -2.52 -17.23
N ALA A 126 -5.67 -3.21 -18.28
CA ALA A 126 -5.09 -3.07 -19.62
C ALA A 126 -5.43 -1.68 -20.18
N GLY A 127 -4.51 -0.72 -20.05
CA GLY A 127 -4.74 0.70 -20.38
C GLY A 127 -4.53 1.66 -19.21
N PHE A 128 -4.14 1.15 -18.03
CA PHE A 128 -3.69 2.00 -16.94
C PHE A 128 -2.58 2.93 -17.42
N THR A 129 -2.80 4.23 -17.29
CA THR A 129 -1.90 5.27 -17.79
C THR A 129 -1.31 6.04 -16.60
N PRO A 130 -0.08 5.71 -16.18
CA PRO A 130 0.53 6.31 -14.99
C PRO A 130 0.59 7.84 -15.02
N SER A 131 0.81 8.44 -16.19
CA SER A 131 0.93 9.89 -16.35
C SER A 131 -0.33 10.68 -15.96
N LEU A 132 -1.51 10.05 -15.98
CA LEU A 132 -2.76 10.70 -15.53
C LEU A 132 -2.78 10.97 -14.02
N PHE A 133 -1.95 10.26 -13.26
CA PHE A 133 -1.84 10.40 -11.80
C PHE A 133 -0.53 11.06 -11.37
N ALA A 134 0.31 11.45 -12.33
CA ALA A 134 1.54 12.17 -12.06
C ALA A 134 1.24 13.63 -11.67
N LYS A 135 2.04 14.17 -10.75
CA LYS A 135 2.03 15.59 -10.39
C LYS A 135 3.37 16.20 -10.79
N GLU A 136 3.36 17.34 -11.48
CA GLU A 136 4.59 18.01 -11.96
C GLU A 136 5.61 18.24 -10.84
N LYS A 137 5.14 18.62 -9.65
CA LYS A 137 5.98 18.88 -8.46
C LYS A 137 6.13 17.65 -7.55
N GLY A 138 5.65 16.49 -7.99
CA GLY A 138 5.55 15.29 -7.15
C GLY A 138 4.44 15.38 -6.09
N TRP A 139 4.37 14.36 -5.25
CA TRP A 139 3.35 14.19 -4.22
C TRP A 139 3.82 14.68 -2.85
N GLY A 140 3.45 15.91 -2.49
CA GLY A 140 3.72 16.48 -1.17
C GLY A 140 2.73 16.03 -0.09
N ILE A 141 2.96 16.45 1.15
CA ILE A 141 2.09 16.06 2.28
C ILE A 141 0.63 16.49 2.08
N ARG A 142 0.39 17.69 1.53
CA ARG A 142 -0.96 18.22 1.27
C ARG A 142 -1.72 17.42 0.22
N ASP A 143 -0.98 16.77 -0.69
CA ASP A 143 -1.56 15.92 -1.73
C ASP A 143 -1.97 14.54 -1.20
N ARG A 144 -1.39 14.13 -0.07
CA ARG A 144 -1.52 12.78 0.49
C ARG A 144 -2.59 12.69 1.57
N ILE A 145 -2.80 13.74 2.36
CA ILE A 145 -3.82 13.76 3.42
C ILE A 145 -5.23 13.75 2.85
N LYS A 146 -6.19 13.20 3.61
CA LYS A 146 -7.60 13.03 3.19
C LYS A 146 -7.73 12.35 1.82
N TRP A 147 -6.88 11.36 1.58
CA TRP A 147 -6.86 10.56 0.37
C TRP A 147 -8.22 9.90 0.12
N ASP A 148 -8.75 10.07 -1.09
CA ASP A 148 -9.98 9.43 -1.53
C ASP A 148 -9.66 8.19 -2.38
N GLN A 149 -9.54 7.05 -1.69
CA GLN A 149 -9.24 5.78 -2.33
C GLN A 149 -10.31 5.36 -3.33
N SER A 150 -11.59 5.59 -3.03
CA SER A 150 -12.67 5.19 -3.94
C SER A 150 -12.71 6.06 -5.20
N LYS A 151 -12.34 7.34 -5.10
CA LYS A 151 -12.14 8.18 -6.28
C LYS A 151 -10.98 7.66 -7.13
N PHE A 152 -9.84 7.35 -6.53
CA PHE A 152 -8.71 6.77 -7.25
C PHE A 152 -9.07 5.46 -7.95
N GLU A 153 -9.76 4.55 -7.26
CA GLU A 153 -10.24 3.28 -7.84
C GLU A 153 -11.10 3.52 -9.08
N ARG A 154 -12.04 4.48 -9.04
CA ARG A 154 -12.86 4.83 -10.20
C ARG A 154 -12.04 5.44 -11.35
N GLU A 155 -11.19 6.40 -11.06
CA GLU A 155 -10.38 7.11 -12.07
C GLU A 155 -9.33 6.19 -12.72
N ALA A 156 -8.76 5.26 -11.95
CA ALA A 156 -7.80 4.27 -12.44
C ALA A 156 -8.47 3.01 -13.00
N ASN A 157 -9.82 2.95 -13.03
CA ASN A 157 -10.61 1.79 -13.45
C ASN A 157 -10.20 0.48 -12.74
N LEU A 158 -9.90 0.58 -11.44
CA LEU A 158 -9.55 -0.57 -10.62
C LEU A 158 -10.80 -1.36 -10.25
N GLY A 159 -10.69 -2.70 -10.34
CA GLY A 159 -11.65 -3.60 -9.73
C GLY A 159 -11.45 -3.70 -8.21
N HIS A 160 -11.91 -4.81 -7.63
CA HIS A 160 -11.65 -5.08 -6.22
C HIS A 160 -10.17 -5.41 -5.97
N ALA A 161 -9.67 -5.03 -4.79
CA ALA A 161 -8.36 -5.49 -4.33
C ALA A 161 -8.37 -7.02 -4.23
N VAL A 162 -7.29 -7.63 -4.72
CA VAL A 162 -7.13 -9.09 -4.81
C VAL A 162 -6.37 -9.69 -3.64
N ALA A 163 -5.57 -8.86 -2.97
CA ALA A 163 -4.85 -9.21 -1.76
C ALA A 163 -4.59 -7.96 -0.93
N ALA A 164 -4.34 -8.16 0.35
CA ALA A 164 -3.97 -7.10 1.26
C ALA A 164 -2.98 -7.59 2.32
N THR A 165 -2.35 -6.63 2.97
CA THR A 165 -1.65 -6.80 4.24
C THR A 165 -1.60 -5.45 4.95
N TYR A 166 -1.15 -5.42 6.19
CA TYR A 166 -0.90 -4.17 6.91
C TYR A 166 0.17 -4.38 7.97
N PHE A 167 0.76 -3.29 8.45
CA PHE A 167 1.59 -3.29 9.64
C PHE A 167 1.22 -2.14 10.57
N LEU A 168 1.71 -2.21 11.80
CA LEU A 168 1.58 -1.16 12.81
C LEU A 168 2.91 -0.43 12.99
N SER A 169 2.90 0.90 13.10
CA SER A 169 4.13 1.66 13.36
C SER A 169 3.87 2.97 14.07
N ASN A 170 4.81 3.35 14.94
CA ASN A 170 4.95 4.67 15.54
C ASN A 170 6.39 5.09 15.82
#